data_AF-A0AA95FAD4-F1
#
_entry.id   AF-A0AA95FAD4-F1
#
_cell.length_a   1.000
_cell.length_b   1.000
_cell.length_c   1.000
_cell.angle_alpha   90.00
_cell.angle_beta   90.00
_cell.angle_gamma   90.00
#
_symmetry.space_group_name_H-M   'P 1'
#
loop_
_entity.id
_entity.type
_entity.pdbx_description
1 polymer ?
#
loop_
_entity_poly.entity_id
_entity_poly.type
_entity_poly.pdbx_seq_one_letter_code
_entity_poly.pdbx_strand_id
1 'polypeptide(L)'
;MAVTPNRPAPHADELSEMAIEELDAACGLHWVEMKAITPWGDTYEGTAPSGRAVEIERRYLWSHEPAGAITVEVEVRDPALRTGAEARAVISPPNS
;
A
#
# COMPACT_ATOMS: atom_id res chain seq x y z
N MET A 1 13.90 -34.97 3.34
CA MET A 1 12.78 -34.06 3.68
C MET A 1 12.90 -32.85 2.79
N ALA A 2 11.94 -32.61 1.90
CA ALA A 2 11.95 -31.41 1.06
C ALA A 2 11.27 -30.27 1.84
N VAL A 3 12.02 -29.22 2.16
CA VAL A 3 11.43 -27.95 2.60
C VAL A 3 10.82 -27.31 1.37
N THR A 4 9.49 -27.37 1.26
CA THR A 4 8.76 -26.49 0.35
C THR A 4 8.95 -25.05 0.85
N PRO A 5 9.40 -24.11 0.00
CA PRO A 5 9.41 -22.71 0.40
C PRO A 5 7.96 -22.28 0.67
N ASN A 6 7.72 -21.71 1.86
CA ASN A 6 6.47 -21.06 2.19
C ASN A 6 6.29 -19.86 1.27
N ARG A 7 5.70 -20.08 0.09
CA ARG A 7 5.18 -19.01 -0.75
C ARG A 7 3.94 -18.49 -0.03
N PRO A 8 3.89 -17.21 0.41
CA PRO A 8 2.66 -16.67 0.95
C PRO A 8 1.54 -16.91 -0.07
N ALA A 9 0.38 -17.37 0.41
CA ALA A 9 -0.76 -17.65 -0.45
C ALA A 9 -1.08 -16.38 -1.28
N PRO A 10 -1.30 -16.50 -2.60
CA PRO A 10 -1.68 -15.35 -3.40
C PRO A 10 -3.07 -14.90 -2.94
N HIS A 11 -3.15 -13.74 -2.29
CA HIS A 11 -4.35 -12.90 -2.22
C HIS A 11 -5.60 -13.52 -1.56
N ALA A 12 -5.47 -14.40 -0.57
CA ALA A 12 -6.65 -15.09 -0.01
C ALA A 12 -7.60 -14.20 0.82
N ASP A 13 -7.27 -12.92 1.06
CA ASP A 13 -8.05 -11.99 1.88
C ASP A 13 -8.36 -10.70 1.11
N GLU A 14 -9.63 -10.29 1.14
CA GLU A 14 -10.16 -9.15 0.39
C GLU A 14 -9.47 -7.82 0.77
N LEU A 15 -9.04 -7.66 2.03
CA LEU A 15 -8.33 -6.45 2.46
C LEU A 15 -6.94 -6.37 1.83
N SER A 16 -6.29 -7.52 1.61
CA SER A 16 -4.98 -7.58 0.96
C SER A 16 -5.08 -7.25 -0.53
N GLU A 17 -6.16 -7.68 -1.20
CA GLU A 17 -6.43 -7.30 -2.60
C GLU A 17 -6.66 -5.79 -2.70
N MET A 18 -7.51 -5.23 -1.85
CA MET A 18 -7.75 -3.78 -1.81
C MET A 18 -6.46 -2.98 -1.54
N ALA A 19 -5.62 -3.42 -0.60
CA ALA A 19 -4.36 -2.73 -0.31
C ALA A 19 -3.43 -2.69 -1.54
N ILE A 20 -3.41 -3.76 -2.34
CA ILE A 20 -2.62 -3.83 -3.57
C ILE A 20 -3.21 -2.93 -4.65
N GLU A 21 -4.52 -2.96 -4.86
CA GLU A 21 -5.19 -2.10 -5.86
C GLU A 21 -4.98 -0.61 -5.54
N GLU A 22 -5.08 -0.25 -4.26
CA GLU A 22 -4.85 1.12 -3.79
C GLU A 22 -3.37 1.51 -3.86
N LEU A 23 -2.45 0.58 -3.63
CA LEU A 23 -1.02 0.80 -3.87
C LEU A 23 -0.75 1.05 -5.36
N ASP A 24 -1.34 0.26 -6.26
CA ASP A 24 -1.20 0.44 -7.71
C ASP A 24 -1.74 1.81 -8.14
N ALA A 25 -2.89 2.22 -7.61
CA ALA A 25 -3.44 3.55 -7.85
C ALA A 25 -2.52 4.67 -7.32
N ALA A 26 -2.00 4.52 -6.10
CA ALA A 26 -1.08 5.47 -5.47
C ALA A 26 0.25 5.59 -6.24
N CYS A 27 0.76 4.48 -6.76
CA CYS A 27 1.96 4.42 -7.59
C CYS A 27 1.73 4.91 -9.03
N GLY A 28 0.47 5.07 -9.46
CA GLY A 28 0.11 5.63 -10.76
C GLY A 28 0.36 7.14 -10.90
N LEU A 29 0.63 7.85 -9.79
CA LEU A 29 0.98 9.27 -9.80
C LEU A 29 2.30 9.53 -10.53
N HIS A 30 2.39 10.66 -11.21
CA HIS A 30 3.67 11.13 -11.74
C HIS A 30 4.62 11.48 -10.58
N TRP A 31 5.93 11.29 -10.79
CA TRP A 31 6.95 11.59 -9.78
C TRP A 31 6.84 12.99 -9.16
N VAL A 32 6.50 14.00 -9.98
CA VAL A 32 6.34 15.39 -9.51
C VAL A 32 5.15 15.52 -8.56
N GLU A 33 4.06 14.82 -8.82
CA GLU A 33 2.85 14.81 -7.97
C GLU A 33 3.14 14.08 -6.66
N MET A 34 3.75 12.90 -6.75
CA MET A 34 4.16 12.10 -5.58
C MET A 34 5.12 12.88 -4.68
N LYS A 35 6.12 13.54 -5.26
CA LYS A 35 7.05 14.40 -4.52
C LYS A 35 6.37 15.58 -3.84
N ALA A 36 5.31 16.14 -4.42
CA ALA A 36 4.60 17.27 -3.85
C ALA A 36 3.79 16.90 -2.60
N ILE A 37 3.34 15.64 -2.51
CA ILE A 37 2.58 15.12 -1.36
C ILE A 37 3.44 14.40 -0.32
N THR A 38 4.70 14.04 -0.61
CA THR A 38 5.63 13.50 0.39
C THR A 38 6.11 14.61 1.35
N PRO A 39 6.12 14.42 2.69
CA PRO A 39 5.99 13.16 3.43
C PRO A 39 4.60 12.93 4.04
N TRP A 40 3.56 13.51 3.44
CA TRP A 40 2.20 13.38 3.92
C TRP A 40 1.50 12.16 3.31
N GLY A 41 0.22 12.03 3.60
CA GLY A 41 -0.63 10.95 3.18
C GLY A 41 -2.09 11.37 3.26
N ASP A 42 -2.99 10.41 3.11
CA ASP A 42 -4.40 10.62 3.38
C ASP A 42 -5.05 9.40 4.02
N THR A 43 -6.26 9.62 4.52
CA THR A 43 -7.10 8.58 5.09
C THR A 43 -8.52 8.81 4.63
N TYR A 44 -9.19 7.75 4.19
CA TYR A 44 -10.57 7.80 3.75
C TYR A 44 -11.29 6.48 4.01
N GLU A 45 -12.61 6.53 3.98
CA GLU A 45 -13.46 5.34 4.12
C GLU A 45 -13.68 4.69 2.75
N GLY A 46 -13.68 3.36 2.72
CA GLY A 46 -14.03 2.55 1.56
C GLY A 46 -14.96 1.40 1.92
N THR A 47 -15.26 0.57 0.93
CA THR A 47 -16.13 -0.60 1.09
C THR A 47 -15.43 -1.81 0.53
N ALA A 48 -15.23 -2.83 1.37
CA ALA A 48 -14.66 -4.09 0.95
C ALA A 48 -15.63 -4.87 0.04
N PRO A 49 -15.16 -5.81 -0.81
CA PRO A 49 -16.01 -6.65 -1.66
C PRO A 49 -17.17 -7.33 -0.92
N SER A 50 -16.98 -7.69 0.34
CA SER A 50 -18.02 -8.21 1.24
C SER A 50 -19.10 -7.21 1.66
N GLY A 51 -18.95 -5.93 1.31
CA GLY A 51 -19.83 -4.83 1.71
C GLY A 51 -19.51 -4.20 3.07
N ARG A 52 -18.44 -4.63 3.75
CA ARG A 52 -18.03 -4.05 5.04
C ARG A 52 -17.32 -2.71 4.83
N ALA A 53 -17.57 -1.78 5.74
CA ALA A 53 -16.85 -0.50 5.77
C ALA A 53 -15.41 -0.74 6.23
N VAL A 54 -14.46 -0.12 5.52
CA VAL A 54 -13.03 -0.19 5.81
C VAL A 54 -12.43 1.22 5.82
N GLU A 55 -11.34 1.40 6.55
CA GLU A 55 -10.51 2.60 6.50
C GLU A 55 -9.28 2.31 5.62
N ILE A 56 -9.01 3.19 4.66
CA ILE A 56 -7.81 3.13 3.82
C ILE A 56 -6.91 4.29 4.22
N GLU A 57 -5.63 4.00 4.45
CA GLU A 57 -4.60 4.99 4.74
C GLU A 57 -3.48 4.85 3.71
N ARG A 58 -3.12 5.95 3.04
CA ARG A 58 -1.97 6.01 2.13
C ARG A 58 -0.90 6.91 2.71
N ARG A 59 0.34 6.44 2.75
CA ARG A 59 1.50 7.19 3.27
C ARG A 59 2.57 7.31 2.19
N TYR A 60 3.04 8.52 1.97
CA TYR A 60 4.19 8.79 1.11
C TYR A 60 5.34 9.25 1.99
N LEU A 61 6.41 8.47 2.05
CA LEU A 61 7.53 8.71 2.96
C LEU A 61 8.83 8.85 2.16
N TRP A 62 9.70 9.76 2.57
CA TRP A 62 11.06 9.79 2.02
C TRP A 62 11.79 8.51 2.41
N SER A 63 12.25 7.75 1.42
CA SER A 63 13.04 6.55 1.68
C SER A 63 14.47 6.92 2.06
N HIS A 64 15.01 6.17 3.02
CA HIS A 64 16.43 6.23 3.36
C HIS A 64 17.29 5.53 2.30
N GLU A 65 16.80 4.41 1.76
CA GLU A 65 17.50 3.60 0.75
C GLU A 65 16.50 3.06 -0.30
N PRO A 66 16.69 3.36 -1.60
CA PRO A 66 17.68 4.28 -2.15
C PRO A 66 17.38 5.74 -1.74
N ALA A 67 18.44 6.52 -1.52
CA ALA A 67 18.30 7.91 -1.09
C ALA A 67 17.54 8.74 -2.14
N GLY A 68 16.54 9.50 -1.68
CA GLY A 68 15.72 10.34 -2.55
C GLY A 68 14.57 9.60 -3.26
N ALA A 69 14.41 8.30 -3.01
CA ALA A 69 13.19 7.57 -3.37
C ALA A 69 12.03 7.91 -2.41
N ILE A 70 10.82 7.53 -2.82
CA ILE A 70 9.60 7.65 -2.03
C ILE A 70 9.10 6.24 -1.74
N THR A 71 8.93 5.91 -0.47
CA THR A 71 8.19 4.72 -0.04
C THR A 71 6.71 5.07 -0.02
N VAL A 72 5.91 4.33 -0.79
CA VAL A 72 4.45 4.41 -0.76
C VAL A 72 3.95 3.22 0.04
N GLU A 73 3.20 3.48 1.09
CA GLU A 73 2.56 2.46 1.91
C GLU A 73 1.05 2.65 1.88
N VAL A 74 0.33 1.55 1.80
CA VAL A 74 -1.13 1.53 1.90
C VAL A 74 -1.52 0.53 2.97
N GLU A 75 -2.40 0.94 3.87
CA GLU A 75 -3.02 0.08 4.88
C GLU A 75 -4.54 0.12 4.71
N VAL A 76 -5.16 -1.05 4.66
CA VAL A 76 -6.63 -1.21 4.67
C VAL A 76 -7.03 -1.89 5.97
N ARG A 77 -7.83 -1.22 6.78
CA ARG A 77 -8.28 -1.68 8.11
C ARG A 77 -9.79 -1.93 8.13
N ASP A 78 -10.20 -3.08 8.65
CA ASP A 78 -11.58 -3.37 9.04
C ASP A 78 -11.72 -3.08 10.55
N PRO A 79 -12.33 -1.96 10.96
CA PRO A 79 -12.43 -1.59 12.37
C PRO A 79 -13.36 -2.52 13.15
N ALA A 80 -14.33 -3.18 12.50
CA ALA A 80 -15.27 -4.08 13.13
C ALA A 80 -14.61 -5.41 13.51
N LEU A 81 -13.79 -5.95 12.60
CA LEU A 81 -13.02 -7.19 12.84
C LEU A 81 -11.68 -6.95 13.51
N ARG A 82 -11.22 -5.69 13.56
CA ARG A 82 -9.90 -5.28 14.08
C ARG A 82 -8.76 -6.01 13.34
N THR A 83 -8.92 -6.14 12.04
CA THR A 83 -7.95 -6.75 11.12
C THR A 83 -7.53 -5.71 10.09
N GLY A 84 -6.38 -5.93 9.46
CA GLY A 84 -5.93 -5.08 8.37
C GLY A 84 -4.89 -5.77 7.51
N ALA A 85 -4.67 -5.20 6.33
CA ALA A 85 -3.65 -5.62 5.39
C ALA A 85 -2.85 -4.42 4.91
N GLU A 86 -1.57 -4.64 4.63
CA GLU A 86 -0.64 -3.61 4.17
C GLU A 86 -0.02 -4.01 2.84
N ALA A 87 0.17 -3.01 1.97
CA ALA A 87 0.96 -3.12 0.75
C ALA A 87 1.95 -1.96 0.68
N ARG A 88 3.13 -2.20 0.10
CA ARG A 88 4.17 -1.16 -0.01
C ARG A 88 4.98 -1.26 -1.29
N ALA A 89 5.43 -0.12 -1.79
CA ALA A 89 6.38 0.00 -2.89
C ALA A 89 7.42 1.10 -2.60
N VAL A 90 8.57 1.01 -3.27
CA VAL A 90 9.60 2.06 -3.25
C VAL A 90 9.80 2.56 -4.67
N ILE A 91 9.58 3.86 -4.87
CA ILE A 91 9.63 4.51 -6.17
C ILE A 91 10.86 5.40 -6.22
N SER A 92 11.77 5.10 -7.16
CA SER A 92 12.96 5.91 -7.41
C SER A 92 12.65 7.10 -8.31
N PRO A 93 13.42 8.20 -8.21
CA PRO A 93 13.29 9.30 -9.15
C PRO A 93 13.53 8.84 -10.59
N PRO A 94 12.82 9.42 -11.58
CA PRO A 94 13.13 9.18 -12.98
C PRO A 94 14.57 9.66 -13.25
N ASN A 95 15.42 8.75 -13.74
CA ASN A 95 16.87 8.91 -13.99
C ASN A 95 17.83 8.65 -12.81
N SER A 96 17.42 7.89 -11.79
CA SER A 96 18.34 7.33 -10.78
C SER A 96 19.21 6.18 -11.30
#